data_AF-A0A4S8PEG7-F1
#
_entry.id   AF-A0A4S8PEG7-F1
#
_cell.length_a   1.000
_cell.length_b   1.000
_cell.length_c   1.000
_cell.angle_alpha   90.00
_cell.angle_beta   90.00
_cell.angle_gamma   90.00
#
_symmetry.space_group_name_H-M   'P 1'
#
loop_
_entity.id
_entity.type
_entity.pdbx_description
1 polymer ?
#
loop_
_entity_poly.entity_id
_entity_poly.type
_entity_poly.pdbx_seq_one_letter_code
_entity_poly.pdbx_strand_id
1 'polypeptide(L)'
;MWIDLDETEIAHLSQDTVPASVLKKLQAIPHRDATLFRKVAVGWSDYLHVHDDAPVERTRNGAYVLSWLWVYNEQVGLPKCNDFNDYDLSLECLDLLQQIQDFDVIDLDIDAKQHLGTGHLKGQQWSLLHNSGLLTLILLPSEGCPLWVYSETPVIAGGTTGDGLTDERCMRFLLEAINTLKTHGALPSEEQQLTLL
;
A
#
# COMPACT_ATOMS: atom_id res chain seq x y z
N MET A 1 21.39 -25.87 7.74
CA MET A 1 22.01 -25.67 9.06
C MET A 1 21.83 -24.20 9.37
N TRP A 2 21.05 -23.87 10.39
CA TRP A 2 20.84 -22.49 10.83
C TRP A 2 21.84 -22.22 11.95
N ILE A 3 22.52 -21.08 11.89
CA ILE A 3 23.45 -20.64 12.92
C ILE A 3 22.75 -19.49 13.63
N ASP A 4 22.51 -19.68 14.92
CA ASP A 4 22.07 -18.62 15.81
C ASP A 4 23.30 -17.80 16.19
N LEU A 5 23.23 -16.48 16.07
CA LEU A 5 24.33 -15.57 16.36
C LEU A 5 23.83 -14.46 17.27
N ASP A 6 24.39 -14.35 18.46
CA ASP A 6 24.10 -13.25 19.38
C ASP A 6 24.84 -11.96 18.98
N GLU A 7 24.48 -10.81 19.60
CA GLU A 7 25.14 -9.52 19.34
C GLU A 7 26.66 -9.56 19.52
N THR A 8 27.17 -10.37 20.46
CA THR A 8 28.60 -10.51 20.71
C THR A 8 29.25 -11.25 19.55
N GLU A 9 28.67 -12.36 19.10
CA GLU A 9 29.15 -13.15 17.98
C GLU A 9 29.10 -12.34 16.66
N ILE A 10 28.03 -11.58 16.44
CA ILE A 10 27.89 -10.65 15.32
C ILE A 10 29.01 -9.59 15.33
N ALA A 11 29.37 -9.07 16.51
CA ALA A 11 30.45 -8.09 16.65
C ALA A 11 31.84 -8.66 16.30
N HIS A 12 32.03 -9.97 16.41
CA HIS A 12 33.29 -10.65 16.09
C HIS A 12 33.41 -11.08 14.62
N LEU A 13 32.34 -10.96 13.82
CA LEU A 13 32.39 -11.24 12.39
C LEU A 13 33.31 -10.24 11.66
N SER A 14 34.12 -10.73 10.72
CA SER A 14 35.00 -9.91 9.89
C SER A 14 34.67 -10.04 8.41
N GLN A 15 35.16 -9.08 7.62
CA GLN A 15 35.01 -9.10 6.15
C GLN A 15 35.76 -10.28 5.50
N ASP A 16 36.66 -10.94 6.23
CA ASP A 16 37.38 -12.12 5.77
C ASP A 16 36.49 -13.38 5.79
N THR A 17 35.42 -13.36 6.59
CA THR A 17 34.49 -14.48 6.78
C THR A 17 33.10 -14.21 6.20
N VAL A 18 32.67 -12.94 6.16
CA VAL A 18 31.33 -12.54 5.75
C VAL A 18 31.41 -11.40 4.72
N PRO A 19 30.65 -11.45 3.62
CA PRO A 19 30.62 -10.35 2.66
C PRO A 19 30.36 -9.01 3.35
N ALA A 20 31.11 -7.96 2.99
CA ALA A 20 31.05 -6.66 3.65
C ALA A 20 29.63 -6.04 3.68
N SER A 21 28.82 -6.31 2.66
CA SER A 21 27.42 -5.89 2.60
C SER A 21 26.55 -6.55 3.67
N VAL A 22 26.78 -7.84 3.95
CA VAL A 22 26.07 -8.60 4.97
C VAL A 22 26.57 -8.20 6.36
N LEU A 23 27.89 -8.07 6.54
CA LEU A 23 28.47 -7.62 7.80
C LEU A 23 27.94 -6.25 8.22
N LYS A 24 27.85 -5.31 7.26
CA LYS A 24 27.28 -3.97 7.49
C LYS A 24 25.82 -4.02 7.94
N LYS A 25 25.02 -4.96 7.42
CA LYS A 25 23.62 -5.12 7.83
C LYS A 25 23.50 -5.71 9.24
N LEU A 26 24.31 -6.73 9.56
CA LEU A 26 24.30 -7.38 10.87
C LEU A 26 24.76 -6.43 11.99
N GLN A 27 25.73 -5.55 11.70
CA GLN A 27 26.25 -4.58 12.67
C GLN A 27 25.48 -3.25 12.68
N ALA A 28 24.43 -3.11 11.87
CA ALA A 28 23.63 -1.89 11.86
C ALA A 28 22.83 -1.77 13.16
N ILE A 29 22.67 -0.53 13.64
CA ILE A 29 21.76 -0.24 14.77
C ILE A 29 20.37 -0.75 14.39
N PRO A 30 19.73 -1.59 15.23
CA PRO A 30 18.39 -2.09 14.95
C PRO A 30 17.41 -0.95 14.70
N HIS A 31 16.50 -1.14 13.74
CA HIS A 31 15.44 -0.17 13.51
C HIS A 31 14.61 0.04 14.79
N ARG A 32 14.14 1.27 15.06
CA ARG A 32 13.34 1.58 16.27
C ARG A 32 12.10 0.70 16.45
N ASP A 33 11.57 0.16 15.35
CA ASP A 33 10.40 -0.72 15.33
C ASP A 33 10.75 -2.21 15.52
N ALA A 34 12.03 -2.59 15.52
CA ALA A 34 12.47 -3.99 15.47
C ALA A 34 11.86 -4.87 16.58
N THR A 35 11.76 -4.32 17.80
CA THR A 35 11.16 -5.02 18.95
C THR A 35 9.69 -5.41 18.69
N LEU A 36 8.94 -4.61 17.94
CA LEU A 36 7.54 -4.92 17.62
C LEU A 36 7.46 -6.16 16.72
N PHE A 37 8.29 -6.21 15.69
CA PHE A 37 8.35 -7.34 14.75
C PHE A 37 8.85 -8.64 15.41
N ARG A 38 9.85 -8.55 16.32
CA ARG A 38 10.31 -9.71 17.11
C ARG A 38 9.18 -10.31 17.95
N LYS A 39 8.41 -9.48 18.66
CA LYS A 39 7.31 -9.95 19.52
C LYS A 39 6.25 -10.74 18.76
N VAL A 40 5.89 -10.29 17.56
CA VAL A 40 4.93 -11.00 16.70
C VAL A 40 5.53 -12.30 16.17
N ALA A 41 6.80 -12.27 15.77
CA ALA A 41 7.52 -13.45 15.27
C ALA A 41 7.64 -14.57 16.31
N VAL A 42 7.84 -14.24 17.59
CA VAL A 42 7.84 -15.23 18.71
C VAL A 42 6.54 -16.04 18.73
N GLY A 43 5.41 -15.43 18.37
CA GLY A 43 4.09 -16.08 18.39
C GLY A 43 3.79 -16.99 17.19
N TRP A 44 4.66 -17.08 16.18
CA TRP A 44 4.37 -17.82 14.94
C TRP A 44 4.65 -19.32 15.01
N SER A 45 5.52 -19.80 15.91
CA SER A 45 5.80 -21.23 16.06
C SER A 45 6.51 -21.55 17.37
N ASP A 46 6.02 -22.55 18.08
CA ASP A 46 6.61 -23.07 19.32
C ASP A 46 8.03 -23.65 19.11
N TYR A 47 8.39 -23.99 17.86
CA TYR A 47 9.70 -24.53 17.50
C TYR A 47 10.72 -23.47 17.09
N LEU A 48 10.28 -22.23 16.87
CA LEU A 48 11.13 -21.14 16.40
C LEU A 48 11.33 -20.14 17.53
N HIS A 49 12.41 -20.34 18.28
CA HIS A 49 12.83 -19.37 19.27
C HIS A 49 13.40 -18.14 18.56
N VAL A 50 12.68 -17.02 18.65
CA VAL A 50 13.17 -15.71 18.21
C VAL A 50 13.79 -15.04 19.42
N HIS A 51 15.11 -14.90 19.43
CA HIS A 51 15.81 -14.18 20.49
C HIS A 51 15.47 -12.70 20.54
N ASP A 52 15.60 -12.09 21.72
CA ASP A 52 15.29 -10.68 21.94
C ASP A 52 16.16 -9.73 21.10
N ASP A 53 17.31 -10.18 20.61
CA ASP A 53 18.28 -9.46 19.77
C ASP A 53 18.25 -9.89 18.28
N ALA A 54 17.37 -10.82 17.88
CA ALA A 54 17.29 -11.35 16.53
C ALA A 54 17.33 -10.27 15.43
N PRO A 55 18.09 -10.44 14.34
CA PRO A 55 18.18 -9.41 13.29
C PRO A 55 16.81 -9.16 12.65
N VAL A 56 16.48 -7.87 12.48
CA VAL A 56 15.25 -7.41 11.82
C VAL A 56 15.62 -6.47 10.68
N GLU A 57 15.36 -6.90 9.46
CA GLU A 57 15.48 -6.05 8.28
C GLU A 57 14.14 -5.34 8.04
N ARG A 58 14.04 -4.11 8.55
CA ARG A 58 12.86 -3.27 8.36
C ARG A 58 12.77 -2.83 6.90
N THR A 59 11.60 -3.03 6.30
CA THR A 59 11.23 -2.49 4.99
C THR A 59 10.08 -1.50 5.13
N ARG A 60 9.37 -1.16 4.05
CA ARG A 60 8.22 -0.25 4.10
C ARG A 60 6.96 -0.92 4.65
N ASN A 61 6.64 -2.12 4.16
CA ASN A 61 5.35 -2.80 4.43
C ASN A 61 5.43 -3.86 5.53
N GLY A 62 6.64 -4.12 6.02
CA GLY A 62 6.87 -5.11 7.05
C GLY A 62 8.34 -5.21 7.41
N ALA A 63 8.74 -6.35 7.93
CA ALA A 63 10.13 -6.66 8.18
C ALA A 63 10.38 -8.15 7.97
N TYR A 64 11.61 -8.46 7.55
CA TYR A 64 12.14 -9.81 7.70
C TYR A 64 12.74 -9.95 9.10
N VAL A 65 12.23 -10.90 9.88
CA VAL A 65 12.79 -11.33 11.16
C VAL A 65 13.61 -12.59 10.91
N LEU A 66 14.80 -12.69 11.52
CA LEU A 66 15.76 -13.79 11.30
C LEU A 66 16.18 -13.97 9.82
N SER A 67 15.97 -12.96 8.97
CA SER A 67 16.23 -12.96 7.51
C SER A 67 15.32 -13.85 6.64
N TRP A 68 14.26 -14.46 7.20
CA TRP A 68 13.38 -15.35 6.42
C TRP A 68 11.91 -15.26 6.82
N LEU A 69 11.59 -14.84 8.04
CA LEU A 69 10.22 -14.71 8.49
C LEU A 69 9.69 -13.32 8.15
N TRP A 70 8.76 -13.25 7.19
CA TRP A 70 8.11 -11.98 6.85
C TRP A 70 6.96 -11.67 7.82
N VAL A 71 7.02 -10.50 8.45
CA VAL A 71 5.97 -9.98 9.33
C VAL A 71 5.47 -8.65 8.76
N TYR A 72 4.16 -8.56 8.50
CA TYR A 72 3.52 -7.37 7.95
C TYR A 72 3.33 -6.26 9.00
N ASN A 73 3.34 -4.99 8.57
CA ASN A 73 3.13 -3.83 9.46
C ASN A 73 1.86 -3.96 10.31
N GLU A 74 0.76 -4.40 9.68
CA GLU A 74 -0.54 -4.53 10.34
C GLU A 74 -0.53 -5.52 11.51
N GLN A 75 0.31 -6.56 11.44
CA GLN A 75 0.47 -7.55 12.50
C GLN A 75 1.15 -6.96 13.74
N VAL A 76 1.92 -5.88 13.58
CA VAL A 76 2.62 -5.18 14.65
C VAL A 76 1.96 -3.85 15.04
N GLY A 77 0.75 -3.58 14.53
CA GLY A 77 0.01 -2.34 14.79
C GLY A 77 0.58 -1.10 14.09
N LEU A 78 1.40 -1.30 13.05
CA LEU A 78 1.87 -0.23 12.18
C LEU A 78 0.96 -0.12 10.94
N PRO A 79 0.82 1.07 10.32
CA PRO A 79 0.03 1.22 9.11
C PRO A 79 0.55 0.34 7.98
N LYS A 80 -0.34 -0.38 7.29
CA LYS A 80 -0.03 -0.98 5.99
C LYS A 80 0.34 0.17 5.05
N CYS A 81 1.52 0.07 4.44
CA CYS A 81 1.87 0.95 3.34
C CYS A 81 1.60 0.19 2.05
N ASN A 82 1.05 0.87 1.04
CA ASN A 82 0.96 0.28 -0.29
C ASN A 82 2.33 0.29 -0.95
N ASP A 83 2.72 -0.86 -1.50
CA ASP A 83 3.69 -0.84 -2.58
C ASP A 83 2.95 -0.55 -3.89
N PHE A 84 3.45 0.41 -4.66
CA PHE A 84 2.91 0.77 -5.97
C PHE A 84 3.93 0.48 -7.09
N ASN A 85 5.04 -0.21 -6.77
CA ASN A 85 6.11 -0.53 -7.71
C ASN A 85 5.65 -1.42 -8.87
N ASP A 86 4.52 -2.13 -8.72
CA ASP A 86 3.94 -2.98 -9.75
C ASP A 86 3.15 -2.19 -10.83
N TYR A 87 2.95 -0.89 -10.63
CA TYR A 87 2.23 -0.02 -11.54
C TYR A 87 3.18 0.90 -12.31
N ASP A 88 2.91 1.15 -13.60
CA ASP A 88 3.68 2.10 -14.39
C ASP A 88 3.27 3.54 -14.06
N LEU A 89 3.90 4.08 -13.00
CA LEU A 89 3.59 5.38 -12.43
C LEU A 89 4.76 6.35 -12.53
N SER A 90 4.45 7.62 -12.77
CA SER A 90 5.44 8.70 -12.63
C SER A 90 5.86 8.87 -11.17
N LEU A 91 7.09 9.32 -10.93
CA LEU A 91 7.59 9.61 -9.58
C LEU A 91 6.70 10.62 -8.84
N GLU A 92 6.15 11.59 -9.55
CA GLU A 92 5.21 12.56 -8.99
C GLU A 92 3.92 11.88 -8.49
N CYS A 93 3.32 11.01 -9.29
CA CYS A 93 2.10 10.28 -8.92
C CYS A 93 2.38 9.35 -7.73
N LEU A 94 3.51 8.66 -7.75
CA LEU A 94 3.99 7.84 -6.63
C LEU A 94 4.09 8.67 -5.35
N ASP A 95 4.79 9.80 -5.37
CA ASP A 95 4.97 10.66 -4.20
C ASP A 95 3.64 11.16 -3.63
N LEU A 96 2.66 11.47 -4.49
CA LEU A 96 1.32 11.88 -4.07
C LEU A 96 0.54 10.72 -3.43
N LEU A 97 0.57 9.53 -4.03
CA LEU A 97 -0.07 8.32 -3.48
C LEU A 97 0.51 7.95 -2.12
N GLN A 98 1.83 8.05 -1.96
CA GLN A 98 2.52 7.73 -0.72
C GLN A 98 2.14 8.66 0.45
N GLN A 99 1.63 9.87 0.16
CA GLN A 99 1.16 10.81 1.18
C GLN A 99 -0.26 10.53 1.67
N ILE A 100 -1.00 9.64 0.99
CA ILE A 100 -2.37 9.30 1.39
C ILE A 100 -2.32 8.20 2.45
N GLN A 101 -2.76 8.56 3.66
CA GLN A 101 -2.96 7.60 4.74
C GLN A 101 -4.22 6.78 4.50
N ASP A 102 -4.18 5.52 4.94
CA ASP A 102 -5.29 4.56 4.89
C ASP A 102 -5.91 4.35 3.51
N PHE A 103 -5.11 4.51 2.45
CA PHE A 103 -5.51 4.15 1.08
C PHE A 103 -4.75 2.91 0.66
N ASP A 104 -5.49 1.85 0.32
CA ASP A 104 -4.95 0.63 -0.26
C ASP A 104 -5.56 0.28 -1.62
N VAL A 105 -4.80 -0.43 -2.45
CA VAL A 105 -5.22 -1.02 -3.72
C VAL A 105 -5.07 -2.52 -3.55
N ILE A 106 -6.17 -3.27 -3.71
CA ILE A 106 -6.18 -4.73 -3.64
C ILE A 106 -5.90 -5.31 -5.02
N ASP A 107 -6.59 -4.77 -6.02
CA ASP A 107 -6.46 -5.16 -7.42
C ASP A 107 -6.69 -3.94 -8.32
N LEU A 108 -5.95 -3.89 -9.42
CA LEU A 108 -6.18 -2.97 -10.51
C LEU A 108 -5.75 -3.65 -11.81
N ASP A 109 -6.69 -3.83 -12.72
CA ASP A 109 -6.56 -4.40 -14.04
C ASP A 109 -7.13 -3.39 -15.06
N ILE A 110 -6.23 -2.66 -15.71
CA ILE A 110 -6.58 -1.65 -16.72
C ILE A 110 -7.13 -2.28 -18.02
N ASP A 111 -6.90 -3.57 -18.24
CA ASP A 111 -7.41 -4.31 -19.41
C ASP A 111 -8.83 -4.84 -19.17
N ALA A 112 -9.33 -4.72 -17.93
CA ALA A 112 -10.69 -5.12 -17.60
C ALA A 112 -11.73 -4.22 -18.30
N LYS A 113 -12.83 -4.84 -18.76
CA LYS A 113 -13.81 -4.15 -19.62
C LYS A 113 -14.58 -3.03 -18.91
N GLN A 114 -14.90 -3.22 -17.63
CA GLN A 114 -15.83 -2.35 -16.90
C GLN A 114 -15.43 -2.13 -15.45
N HIS A 115 -15.03 -3.18 -14.75
CA HIS A 115 -14.56 -3.07 -13.37
C HIS A 115 -13.04 -3.17 -13.36
N LEU A 116 -12.38 -2.06 -13.09
CA LEU A 116 -10.92 -1.97 -13.17
C LEU A 116 -10.24 -2.43 -11.89
N GLY A 117 -10.85 -2.22 -10.72
CA GLY A 117 -10.17 -2.61 -9.48
C GLY A 117 -10.89 -2.21 -8.21
N THR A 118 -10.38 -2.70 -7.09
CA THR A 118 -10.86 -2.40 -5.75
C THR A 118 -9.74 -2.10 -4.77
N GLY A 119 -10.13 -1.53 -3.64
CA GLY A 119 -9.27 -1.35 -2.48
C GLY A 119 -10.05 -0.73 -1.33
N HIS A 120 -9.34 -0.10 -0.40
CA HIS A 120 -9.92 0.59 0.73
C HIS A 120 -9.41 2.02 0.83
N LEU A 121 -10.27 2.88 1.37
CA LEU A 121 -9.94 4.23 1.78
C LEU A 121 -10.55 4.45 3.16
N LYS A 122 -9.73 4.67 4.19
CA LYS A 122 -10.17 4.83 5.58
C LYS A 122 -11.06 3.67 6.06
N GLY A 123 -10.75 2.46 5.62
CA GLY A 123 -11.51 1.24 5.94
C GLY A 123 -12.82 1.06 5.15
N GLN A 124 -13.20 2.01 4.27
CA GLN A 124 -14.33 1.87 3.37
C GLN A 124 -13.86 1.26 2.04
N GLN A 125 -14.55 0.25 1.54
CA GLN A 125 -14.20 -0.37 0.25
C GLN A 125 -14.52 0.58 -0.90
N TRP A 126 -13.59 0.73 -1.83
CA TRP A 126 -13.81 1.42 -3.10
C TRP A 126 -13.80 0.45 -4.29
N SER A 127 -14.50 0.83 -5.35
CA SER A 127 -14.51 0.16 -6.65
C SER A 127 -14.30 1.20 -7.75
N LEU A 128 -13.34 0.92 -8.64
CA LEU A 128 -13.06 1.73 -9.81
C LEU A 128 -13.69 1.09 -11.03
N LEU A 129 -14.56 1.83 -11.69
CA LEU A 129 -15.27 1.43 -12.89
C LEU A 129 -14.83 2.27 -14.09
N HIS A 130 -14.94 1.68 -15.27
CA HIS A 130 -14.76 2.32 -16.55
C HIS A 130 -15.98 2.07 -17.43
N ASN A 131 -16.56 3.14 -17.97
CA ASN A 131 -17.62 3.04 -18.95
C ASN A 131 -17.45 4.08 -20.04
N SER A 132 -17.40 3.63 -21.29
CA SER A 132 -17.31 4.50 -22.49
C SER A 132 -16.19 5.56 -22.42
N GLY A 133 -15.03 5.21 -21.85
CA GLY A 133 -13.91 6.13 -21.71
C GLY A 133 -13.89 6.94 -20.42
N LEU A 134 -14.92 6.84 -19.58
CA LEU A 134 -15.05 7.58 -18.33
C LEU A 134 -14.78 6.69 -17.12
N LEU A 135 -13.94 7.19 -16.22
CA LEU A 135 -13.68 6.56 -14.93
C LEU A 135 -14.73 6.99 -13.89
N THR A 136 -15.12 6.06 -13.04
CA THR A 136 -16.03 6.29 -11.91
C THR A 136 -15.51 5.55 -10.69
N LEU A 137 -15.26 6.29 -9.61
CA LEU A 137 -14.93 5.76 -8.29
C LEU A 137 -16.21 5.67 -7.47
N ILE A 138 -16.45 4.51 -6.87
CA ILE A 138 -17.55 4.28 -5.94
C ILE A 138 -16.96 3.88 -4.59
N LEU A 139 -17.23 4.65 -3.54
CA LEU A 139 -17.02 4.24 -2.15
C LEU A 139 -18.29 3.53 -1.65
N LEU A 140 -18.18 2.21 -1.45
CA LEU A 140 -19.30 1.37 -1.04
C LEU A 140 -19.72 1.69 0.40
N PRO A 141 -21.02 1.68 0.72
CA PRO A 141 -21.50 2.07 2.04
C PRO A 141 -20.93 1.17 3.14
N SER A 142 -20.57 1.78 4.27
CA SER A 142 -20.15 1.07 5.50
C SER A 142 -20.78 1.72 6.73
N GLU A 143 -20.58 1.16 7.92
CA GLU A 143 -21.22 1.66 9.14
C GLU A 143 -20.83 3.12 9.40
N GLY A 144 -21.82 4.03 9.34
CA GLY A 144 -21.62 5.47 9.51
C GLY A 144 -21.08 6.22 8.29
N CYS A 145 -20.81 5.53 7.17
CA CYS A 145 -20.32 6.14 5.93
C CYS A 145 -21.27 5.84 4.76
N PRO A 146 -21.97 6.86 4.20
CA PRO A 146 -22.87 6.65 3.07
C PRO A 146 -22.10 6.29 1.79
N LEU A 147 -22.85 5.81 0.79
CA LEU A 147 -22.35 5.66 -0.58
C LEU A 147 -21.86 7.02 -1.09
N TRP A 148 -20.68 7.03 -1.69
CA TRP A 148 -20.15 8.21 -2.37
C TRP A 148 -19.64 7.82 -3.75
N VAL A 149 -19.91 8.67 -4.74
CA VAL A 149 -19.58 8.41 -6.15
C VAL A 149 -18.88 9.63 -6.71
N TYR A 150 -17.81 9.39 -7.46
CA TYR A 150 -17.08 10.40 -8.21
C TYR A 150 -16.85 9.91 -9.62
N SER A 151 -17.18 10.73 -10.60
CA SER A 151 -17.07 10.37 -12.02
C SER A 151 -16.35 11.47 -12.78
N GLU A 152 -15.57 11.07 -13.78
CA GLU A 152 -15.03 12.01 -14.75
C GLU A 152 -16.18 12.74 -15.46
N THR A 153 -16.04 14.06 -15.63
CA THR A 153 -16.95 14.81 -16.49
C THR A 153 -16.57 14.57 -17.95
N PRO A 154 -17.55 14.28 -18.85
CA PRO A 154 -17.27 14.12 -20.27
C PRO A 154 -16.69 15.43 -20.84
N VAL A 155 -15.50 15.35 -21.44
CA VAL A 155 -14.91 16.50 -22.14
C VAL A 155 -15.66 16.69 -23.46
N ILE A 156 -16.64 17.58 -23.49
CA ILE A 156 -17.32 17.99 -24.73
C ILE A 156 -16.41 18.97 -25.47
N ALA A 157 -15.40 18.49 -26.18
CA ALA A 157 -14.73 19.26 -27.23
C ALA A 157 -13.75 18.38 -28.02
N GLY A 158 -14.11 18.03 -29.26
CA GLY A 158 -13.25 17.97 -30.48
C GLY A 158 -11.83 17.39 -30.46
N GLY A 159 -11.35 16.83 -29.36
CA GLY A 159 -10.07 16.16 -29.20
C GLY A 159 -10.33 14.67 -29.16
N THR A 160 -9.58 13.94 -29.97
CA THR A 160 -9.50 12.48 -29.92
C THR A 160 -9.46 11.99 -28.47
N THR A 161 -10.50 11.27 -28.03
CA THR A 161 -10.49 10.44 -26.81
C THR A 161 -9.55 9.26 -27.03
N GLY A 162 -8.28 9.57 -27.19
CA GLY A 162 -7.20 8.65 -27.47
C GLY A 162 -6.12 8.82 -26.42
N ASP A 163 -6.50 8.77 -25.15
CA ASP A 163 -5.59 8.31 -24.10
C ASP A 163 -6.23 7.05 -23.53
N GLY A 164 -5.55 5.92 -23.76
CA GLY A 164 -5.99 4.62 -23.25
C GLY A 164 -6.13 4.63 -21.73
N LEU A 165 -6.73 3.57 -21.19
CA LEU A 165 -6.58 3.29 -19.77
C LEU A 165 -5.10 2.97 -19.51
N THR A 166 -4.51 3.69 -18.58
CA THR A 166 -3.16 3.44 -18.06
C THR A 166 -3.22 3.43 -16.55
N ASP A 167 -2.23 2.80 -15.90
CA ASP A 167 -2.11 2.81 -14.45
C ASP A 167 -2.04 4.25 -13.93
N GLU A 168 -1.19 5.08 -14.56
CA GLU A 168 -1.04 6.50 -14.24
C GLU A 168 -2.37 7.26 -14.29
N ARG A 169 -3.17 7.05 -15.35
CA ARG A 169 -4.48 7.72 -15.48
C ARG A 169 -5.44 7.29 -14.38
N CYS A 170 -5.54 5.99 -14.12
CA CYS A 170 -6.41 5.44 -13.08
C CYS A 170 -6.00 5.97 -11.69
N MET A 171 -4.70 5.95 -11.38
CA MET A 171 -4.19 6.43 -10.10
C MET A 171 -4.36 7.94 -9.93
N ARG A 172 -4.13 8.74 -10.97
CA ARG A 172 -4.37 10.19 -10.91
C ARG A 172 -5.84 10.52 -10.70
N PHE A 173 -6.74 9.78 -11.36
CA PHE A 173 -8.17 9.91 -11.11
C PHE A 173 -8.54 9.58 -9.66
N LEU A 174 -7.99 8.50 -9.09
CA LEU A 174 -8.18 8.15 -7.68
C LEU A 174 -7.65 9.26 -6.74
N LEU A 175 -6.46 9.81 -7.01
CA LEU A 175 -5.88 10.93 -6.25
C LEU A 175 -6.80 12.15 -6.25
N GLU A 176 -7.32 12.52 -7.42
CA GLU A 176 -8.25 13.63 -7.59
C GLU A 176 -9.54 13.40 -6.80
N ALA A 177 -10.14 12.22 -6.94
CA ALA A 177 -11.35 11.83 -6.22
C ALA A 177 -11.15 11.88 -4.69
N ILE A 178 -10.03 11.35 -4.19
CA ILE A 178 -9.68 11.37 -2.76
C ILE A 178 -9.50 12.81 -2.26
N ASN A 179 -8.88 13.68 -3.05
CA ASN A 179 -8.75 15.09 -2.70
C ASN A 179 -10.11 15.79 -2.64
N THR A 180 -11.00 15.55 -3.61
CA THR A 180 -12.38 16.07 -3.61
C THR A 180 -13.17 15.60 -2.39
N LEU A 181 -13.04 14.32 -2.02
CA LEU A 181 -13.68 13.78 -0.82
C LEU A 181 -13.17 14.48 0.45
N LYS A 182 -11.87 14.76 0.54
CA LYS A 182 -11.27 15.46 1.69
C LYS A 182 -11.73 16.92 1.78
N THR A 183 -11.92 17.62 0.66
CA THR A 183 -12.29 19.04 0.66
C THR A 183 -13.77 19.27 0.84
N HIS A 184 -14.63 18.41 0.30
CA HIS A 184 -16.08 18.62 0.30
C HIS A 184 -16.85 17.75 1.30
N GLY A 185 -16.21 16.74 1.90
CA GLY A 185 -16.88 15.75 2.74
C GLY A 185 -17.87 14.91 1.93
N ALA A 186 -18.32 13.78 2.49
CA ALA A 186 -19.35 12.93 1.90
C ALA A 186 -20.75 13.59 2.00
N LEU A 187 -20.91 14.81 1.48
CA LEU A 187 -22.20 15.46 1.31
C LEU A 187 -22.74 15.06 -0.06
N PRO A 188 -23.96 14.48 -0.13
CA PRO A 188 -24.59 14.23 -1.41
C PRO A 188 -24.93 15.58 -2.03
N SER A 189 -24.35 15.90 -3.19
CA SER A 189 -24.96 16.89 -4.06
C SER A 189 -26.23 16.25 -4.60
N GLU A 190 -27.39 16.76 -4.17
CA GLU A 190 -28.73 16.33 -4.64
C GLU A 190 -28.87 16.37 -6.17
N GLU A 191 -27.94 17.01 -6.89
CA GLU A 191 -27.96 17.13 -8.34
C GLU A 191 -27.39 15.92 -9.11
N GLN A 192 -26.68 14.98 -8.47
CA GLN A 192 -26.15 13.79 -9.17
C GLN A 192 -27.04 12.53 -9.07
N GLN A 193 -28.12 12.55 -8.28
CA GLN A 193 -29.02 11.40 -8.15
C GLN A 193 -30.08 11.28 -9.26
N LEU A 194 -30.18 12.27 -10.17
CA LEU A 194 -31.27 12.33 -11.16
C LEU A 194 -30.90 11.82 -12.57
N THR A 195 -29.69 11.31 -12.80
CA THR A 195 -29.27 10.82 -14.14
C THR A 195 -29.13 9.29 -14.25
N LEU A 196 -29.53 8.52 -13.25
CA LEU A 196 -29.47 7.05 -13.27
C LEU A 196 -30.81 6.34 -12.99
N LEU A 197 -31.93 6.98 -13.34
CA LEU A 197 -33.22 6.31 -13.55
C LEU A 197 -33.63 6.36 -15.02
#